data_AF-A0A956IU54-F1
#
_entry.id   AF-A0A956IU54-F1
#
_cell.length_a   1.000
_cell.length_b   1.000
_cell.length_c   1.000
_cell.angle_alpha   90.00
_cell.angle_beta   90.00
_cell.angle_gamma   90.00
#
_symmetry.space_group_name_H-M   'P 1'
#
loop_
_entity.id
_entity.type
_entity.pdbx_description
1 polymer ?
#
loop_
_entity_poly.entity_id
_entity_poly.type
_entity_poly.pdbx_seq_one_letter_code
_entity_poly.pdbx_strand_id
1 'polypeptide(L)'
;MSGSQSSASADKQLIYAALVLGSLVVVVTCGTATPEPIAPLPQTSSGQRTETGGQVAHAAAPDATTSATAPASGTVVAALESAAPSEEVGPKGPLASFRAAMAGLAAGQRKRPVRVTWLGDSHTAADFWTDAVRQRLGRVAPAGGPGFVYLGLEPYRHSGVSVDLDGDWQHLPHAPSTSSKTADGVFGIGGVRTSFGSGDAKLRLTPRARTLLGSARWTVYYRMPDARTRFRVKLGDKTKTVKSKRPGRIERTLLEGAASDTLTLEPGAGRPEFFGAVVEGSEPGVVLDTLGINGARVATALAWEEDSFVDLLKQREPDLVVLAYGTNEAGANTAVEKYRAHFEALMKRVRRAAPDASCALFGPTDWVRNEDRIIAIDALERSVAGALGCAYFSVFDAMGGRDSITDWAKQSPPLAAPDHIHLTPKGYGVIGQATADFLLGASK
;
A
#
# COMPACT_ATOMS: atom_id res chain seq x y z
N MET A 1 8.96 -90.01 -14.74
CA MET A 1 8.85 -89.30 -16.04
C MET A 1 9.19 -87.82 -15.82
N SER A 2 9.75 -87.15 -16.83
CA SER A 2 10.15 -85.71 -16.90
C SER A 2 9.48 -84.77 -15.89
N GLY A 3 10.17 -83.88 -15.15
CA GLY A 3 11.15 -82.86 -15.59
C GLY A 3 10.39 -81.54 -15.93
N SER A 4 10.84 -80.29 -15.72
CA SER A 4 12.07 -79.65 -15.19
C SER A 4 11.83 -78.10 -15.18
N GLN A 5 12.53 -77.15 -14.53
CA GLN A 5 13.75 -77.12 -13.72
C GLN A 5 13.87 -75.76 -12.94
N SER A 6 14.79 -75.67 -11.95
CA SER A 6 15.74 -74.55 -11.62
C SER A 6 15.28 -73.06 -11.65
N SER A 7 15.26 -72.26 -10.56
CA SER A 7 16.30 -71.79 -9.57
C SER A 7 16.94 -70.43 -9.95
N ALA A 8 16.93 -69.36 -9.12
CA ALA A 8 17.84 -69.04 -7.98
C ALA A 8 19.35 -68.99 -8.36
N SER A 9 20.24 -68.12 -7.85
CA SER A 9 20.26 -67.16 -6.71
C SER A 9 21.15 -65.92 -7.03
N ALA A 10 21.18 -64.80 -6.28
CA ALA A 10 22.03 -64.46 -5.09
C ALA A 10 23.53 -64.90 -5.21
N ASP A 11 24.56 -64.21 -4.68
CA ASP A 11 24.67 -63.12 -3.69
C ASP A 11 26.13 -62.57 -3.61
N LYS A 12 26.39 -61.40 -2.96
CA LYS A 12 27.70 -60.95 -2.36
C LYS A 12 28.92 -60.71 -3.32
N GLN A 13 30.02 -59.96 -3.01
CA GLN A 13 30.42 -59.05 -1.91
C GLN A 13 31.67 -58.17 -2.29
N LEU A 14 31.83 -57.02 -1.59
CA LEU A 14 33.09 -56.41 -1.06
C LEU A 14 34.22 -55.74 -1.91
N ILE A 15 34.73 -54.64 -1.31
CA ILE A 15 36.10 -54.08 -1.22
C ILE A 15 36.55 -52.88 -2.10
N TYR A 16 37.13 -51.90 -1.40
CA TYR A 16 37.81 -50.67 -1.85
C TYR A 16 39.25 -50.93 -2.34
N ALA A 17 39.72 -50.14 -3.31
CA ALA A 17 41.04 -49.46 -3.26
C ALA A 17 41.13 -48.37 -4.37
N ALA A 18 41.95 -47.34 -4.14
CA ALA A 18 42.05 -46.16 -5.00
C ALA A 18 43.14 -46.27 -6.08
N LEU A 19 43.00 -45.50 -7.15
CA LEU A 19 44.12 -45.08 -8.00
C LEU A 19 43.83 -43.69 -8.61
N VAL A 20 44.76 -42.76 -8.40
CA VAL A 20 44.74 -41.40 -8.95
C VAL A 20 45.52 -41.39 -10.25
N LEU A 21 44.92 -40.90 -11.33
CA LEU A 21 45.65 -40.33 -12.48
C LEU A 21 44.73 -39.34 -13.20
N GLY A 22 45.25 -38.15 -13.47
CA GLY A 22 44.46 -37.00 -13.91
C GLY A 22 44.20 -36.98 -15.41
N SER A 23 43.23 -36.17 -15.81
CA SER A 23 43.13 -35.62 -17.17
C SER A 23 42.43 -34.26 -17.09
N LEU A 24 43.09 -33.24 -17.64
CA LEU A 24 42.53 -31.90 -17.77
C LEU A 24 41.37 -31.94 -18.77
N VAL A 25 40.20 -31.46 -18.38
CA VAL A 25 39.12 -31.12 -19.33
C VAL A 25 38.67 -29.69 -19.03
N VAL A 26 38.88 -28.81 -20.00
CA VAL A 26 38.39 -27.42 -19.95
C VAL A 26 36.87 -27.44 -20.14
N VAL A 27 36.13 -27.07 -19.10
CA VAL A 27 34.68 -26.86 -19.18
C VAL A 27 34.41 -25.37 -19.29
N VAL A 28 33.92 -24.96 -20.47
CA VAL A 28 33.34 -23.62 -20.65
C VAL A 28 31.95 -23.63 -20.02
N THR A 29 31.79 -22.97 -18.88
CA THR A 29 30.51 -22.84 -18.18
C THR A 29 29.74 -21.61 -18.67
N CYS A 30 28.59 -21.84 -19.32
CA CYS A 30 27.59 -20.77 -19.47
C CYS A 30 26.92 -20.53 -18.12
N GLY A 31 27.27 -19.43 -17.45
CA GLY A 31 26.69 -19.05 -16.17
C GLY A 31 25.26 -18.51 -16.32
N THR A 32 24.28 -19.20 -15.73
CA THR A 32 22.92 -18.66 -15.58
C THR A 32 22.90 -17.67 -14.42
N ALA A 33 22.81 -16.38 -14.72
CA ALA A 33 22.71 -15.32 -13.72
C ALA A 33 21.33 -15.33 -13.02
N THR A 34 21.32 -15.61 -11.72
CA THR A 34 20.17 -15.35 -10.84
C THR A 34 20.15 -13.87 -10.45
N PRO A 35 18.97 -13.21 -10.43
CA PRO A 35 18.88 -11.82 -9.99
C PRO A 35 19.13 -11.69 -8.48
N GLU A 36 19.97 -10.74 -8.08
CA GLU A 36 20.21 -10.39 -6.67
C GLU A 36 19.00 -9.68 -6.03
N PRO A 37 18.77 -9.85 -4.71
CA PRO A 37 17.74 -9.11 -4.00
C PRO A 37 18.11 -7.63 -3.81
N ILE A 38 17.15 -6.74 -4.07
CA ILE A 38 17.31 -5.29 -3.93
C ILE A 38 17.46 -4.94 -2.43
N ALA A 39 18.53 -4.21 -2.09
CA ALA A 39 18.77 -3.75 -0.72
C ALA A 39 17.74 -2.68 -0.28
N PRO A 40 17.27 -2.71 0.98
CA PRO A 40 16.38 -1.66 1.51
C PRO A 40 17.14 -0.34 1.71
N LEU A 41 16.40 0.78 1.66
CA LEU A 41 16.94 2.12 1.91
C LEU A 41 17.58 2.21 3.31
N PRO A 42 18.76 2.85 3.45
CA PRO A 42 19.42 3.02 4.75
C PRO A 42 18.58 3.94 5.66
N GLN A 43 18.23 3.43 6.84
CA GLN A 43 17.59 4.24 7.88
C GLN A 43 18.64 5.12 8.57
N THR A 44 18.34 6.41 8.70
CA THR A 44 19.12 7.33 9.53
C THR A 44 18.78 7.09 11.00
N SER A 45 19.62 6.33 11.69
CA SER A 45 19.49 6.16 13.15
C SER A 45 19.77 7.48 13.85
N SER A 46 18.84 7.89 14.73
CA SER A 46 19.01 9.05 15.60
C SER A 46 19.97 8.73 16.75
N GLY A 47 21.27 8.67 16.44
CA GLY A 47 22.32 8.53 17.44
C GLY A 47 22.41 9.77 18.32
N GLN A 48 22.40 9.58 19.65
CA GLN A 48 22.63 10.64 20.62
C GLN A 48 23.99 11.31 20.35
N ARG A 49 24.00 12.64 20.23
CA ARG A 49 25.24 13.41 20.14
C ARG A 49 25.53 14.06 21.49
N THR A 50 26.46 13.47 22.23
CA THR A 50 27.09 14.09 23.40
C THR A 50 27.93 15.29 22.97
N GLU A 51 27.92 16.34 23.79
CA GLU A 51 28.74 17.53 23.58
C GLU A 51 30.19 17.28 24.00
N THR A 52 31.14 17.53 23.11
CA THR A 52 32.50 17.97 23.47
C THR A 52 32.98 19.01 22.45
N GLY A 53 33.55 20.10 22.93
CA GLY A 53 33.98 21.22 22.11
C GLY A 53 35.35 21.02 21.46
N GLY A 54 35.52 21.59 20.27
CA GLY A 54 36.80 21.71 19.58
C GLY A 54 36.70 22.72 18.44
N GLN A 55 37.37 23.87 18.58
CA GLN A 55 37.58 24.80 17.47
C GLN A 55 38.57 24.20 16.46
N VAL A 56 38.52 24.64 15.19
CA VAL A 56 39.64 25.33 14.50
C VAL A 56 39.35 25.51 12.98
N ALA A 57 39.68 26.72 12.49
CA ALA A 57 40.01 27.15 11.12
C ALA A 57 38.98 27.12 9.96
N HIS A 58 38.89 28.29 9.31
CA HIS A 58 38.52 28.46 7.90
C HIS A 58 39.55 27.82 6.96
N ALA A 59 39.07 27.34 5.79
CA ALA A 59 39.84 27.29 4.55
C ALA A 59 38.91 27.65 3.38
N ALA A 60 39.45 28.32 2.36
CA ALA A 60 38.67 28.93 1.27
C ALA A 60 38.35 27.95 0.12
N ALA A 61 37.35 28.30 -0.68
CA ALA A 61 37.02 27.64 -1.94
C ALA A 61 37.95 28.10 -3.09
N PRO A 62 38.09 27.29 -4.16
CA PRO A 62 38.39 27.78 -5.50
C PRO A 62 37.12 27.86 -6.37
N ASP A 63 37.08 28.87 -7.24
CA ASP A 63 36.01 29.06 -8.23
C ASP A 63 35.95 27.94 -9.29
N ALA A 64 34.74 27.61 -9.72
CA ALA A 64 34.48 26.91 -10.97
C ALA A 64 33.18 27.42 -11.62
N THR A 65 33.28 28.51 -12.37
CA THR A 65 32.20 28.96 -13.26
C THR A 65 31.87 27.92 -14.32
N THR A 66 30.65 27.41 -14.32
CA THR A 66 29.94 27.01 -15.55
C THR A 66 28.45 27.27 -15.38
N SER A 67 27.89 28.11 -16.25
CA SER A 67 26.47 28.46 -16.23
C SER A 67 25.66 27.35 -16.88
N ALA A 68 24.85 26.66 -16.09
CA ALA A 68 23.73 25.85 -16.57
C ALA A 68 22.50 26.25 -15.76
N THR A 69 21.63 27.06 -16.36
CA THR A 69 20.45 27.62 -15.69
C THR A 69 19.40 26.53 -15.51
N ALA A 70 19.44 25.84 -14.36
CA ALA A 70 18.36 24.94 -13.97
C ALA A 70 17.05 25.75 -13.80
N PRO A 71 15.89 25.23 -14.25
CA PRO A 71 14.62 25.88 -13.99
C PRO A 71 14.36 25.88 -12.48
N ALA A 72 13.90 27.02 -11.95
CA ALA A 72 13.55 27.15 -10.55
C ALA A 72 12.40 26.18 -10.19
N SER A 73 12.29 25.76 -8.93
CA SER A 73 11.27 24.79 -8.51
C SER A 73 9.83 25.25 -8.78
N GLY A 74 9.59 26.55 -8.96
CA GLY A 74 8.30 27.10 -9.38
C GLY A 74 7.89 26.69 -10.81
N THR A 75 8.84 26.42 -11.72
CA THR A 75 8.53 26.09 -13.12
C THR A 75 8.00 24.66 -13.27
N VAL A 76 8.49 23.71 -12.47
CA VAL A 76 8.00 22.33 -12.48
C VAL A 76 6.64 22.23 -11.78
N VAL A 77 6.44 22.98 -10.68
CA VAL A 77 5.11 23.14 -10.07
C VAL A 77 4.14 23.75 -11.08
N ALA A 78 4.53 24.83 -11.79
CA ALA A 78 3.72 25.48 -12.82
C ALA A 78 3.41 24.60 -14.07
N ALA A 79 4.26 23.61 -14.38
CA ALA A 79 4.04 22.66 -15.48
C ALA A 79 3.08 21.52 -15.10
N LEU A 80 3.27 20.91 -13.93
CA LEU A 80 2.29 20.01 -13.28
C LEU A 80 0.90 20.65 -13.23
N GLU A 81 0.90 21.94 -12.92
CA GLU A 81 -0.24 22.81 -12.85
C GLU A 81 -0.95 23.04 -14.20
N SER A 82 -0.30 22.85 -15.36
CA SER A 82 -0.93 23.05 -16.69
C SER A 82 -1.33 21.74 -17.38
N ALA A 83 -0.85 20.59 -16.90
CA ALA A 83 -1.02 19.28 -17.54
C ALA A 83 -2.24 18.46 -17.06
N ALA A 84 -3.03 18.96 -16.10
CA ALA A 84 -4.19 18.23 -15.58
C ALA A 84 -5.27 18.05 -16.68
N PRO A 85 -5.71 16.81 -16.99
CA PRO A 85 -6.67 16.56 -18.06
C PRO A 85 -8.06 17.14 -17.71
N SER A 86 -8.70 17.76 -18.70
CA SER A 86 -10.04 18.32 -18.58
C SER A 86 -11.12 17.23 -18.60
N GLU A 87 -11.43 16.64 -17.45
CA GLU A 87 -12.75 16.03 -17.24
C GLU A 87 -13.85 17.10 -17.36
N GLU A 88 -15.03 16.72 -17.84
CA GLU A 88 -16.22 17.58 -17.70
C GLU A 88 -16.58 17.73 -16.21
N VAL A 89 -16.20 18.88 -15.63
CA VAL A 89 -16.62 19.27 -14.27
C VAL A 89 -18.10 19.67 -14.31
N GLY A 90 -18.97 18.67 -14.20
CA GLY A 90 -20.42 18.84 -14.24
C GLY A 90 -21.18 17.91 -13.29
N PRO A 91 -22.51 18.07 -13.17
CA PRO A 91 -23.36 17.24 -12.31
C PRO A 91 -23.54 15.80 -12.81
N LYS A 92 -22.94 15.45 -13.97
CA LYS A 92 -22.99 14.14 -14.60
C LYS A 92 -21.57 13.75 -15.01
N GLY A 93 -20.86 13.07 -14.11
CA GLY A 93 -19.49 12.60 -14.33
C GLY A 93 -19.12 11.54 -13.30
N PRO A 94 -18.02 10.78 -13.51
CA PRO A 94 -17.65 9.63 -12.67
C PRO A 94 -17.40 9.97 -11.19
N LEU A 95 -17.09 11.25 -10.90
CA LEU A 95 -16.86 11.77 -9.55
C LEU A 95 -18.03 12.61 -8.99
N ALA A 96 -19.14 12.77 -9.72
CA ALA A 96 -20.22 13.68 -9.33
C ALA A 96 -20.85 13.32 -7.97
N SER A 97 -21.06 12.02 -7.70
CA SER A 97 -21.59 11.54 -6.42
C SER A 97 -20.63 11.83 -5.26
N PHE A 98 -19.33 11.58 -5.43
CA PHE A 98 -18.29 11.90 -4.45
C PHE A 98 -18.17 13.42 -4.21
N ARG A 99 -18.16 14.25 -5.26
CA ARG A 99 -18.09 15.71 -5.14
C ARG A 99 -19.33 16.27 -4.40
N ALA A 100 -20.53 15.77 -4.72
CA ALA A 100 -21.74 16.10 -3.96
C ALA A 100 -21.69 15.62 -2.50
N ALA A 101 -21.08 14.46 -2.23
CA ALA A 101 -20.87 13.96 -0.87
C ALA A 101 -19.92 14.87 -0.07
N MET A 102 -18.80 15.30 -0.66
CA MET A 102 -17.86 16.25 -0.05
C MET A 102 -18.52 17.61 0.22
N ALA A 103 -19.28 18.16 -0.74
CA ALA A 103 -19.99 19.42 -0.57
C ALA A 103 -21.03 19.36 0.56
N GLY A 104 -21.84 18.30 0.62
CA GLY A 104 -22.81 18.09 1.71
C GLY A 104 -22.13 17.87 3.07
N LEU A 105 -20.93 17.29 3.11
CA LEU A 105 -20.16 17.15 4.34
C LEU A 105 -19.62 18.52 4.82
N ALA A 106 -19.04 19.31 3.92
CA ALA A 106 -18.56 20.66 4.21
C ALA A 106 -19.67 21.59 4.71
N ALA A 107 -20.89 21.44 4.15
CA ALA A 107 -22.08 22.18 4.58
C ALA A 107 -22.74 21.65 5.88
N GLY A 108 -22.19 20.63 6.54
CA GLY A 108 -22.76 20.04 7.75
C GLY A 108 -24.07 19.26 7.54
N GLN A 109 -24.41 18.93 6.30
CA GLN A 109 -25.69 18.30 5.93
C GLN A 109 -25.66 16.77 6.01
N ARG A 110 -24.47 16.16 6.10
CA ARG A 110 -24.30 14.70 6.12
C ARG A 110 -24.26 14.14 7.54
N LYS A 111 -25.03 13.06 7.75
CA LYS A 111 -25.07 12.27 9.00
C LYS A 111 -24.10 11.08 9.00
N ARG A 112 -23.39 10.84 7.90
CA ARG A 112 -22.35 9.79 7.79
C ARG A 112 -21.08 10.39 7.16
N PRO A 113 -19.88 9.90 7.51
CA PRO A 113 -18.63 10.35 6.90
C PRO A 113 -18.64 10.14 5.37
N VAL A 114 -17.72 10.84 4.71
CA VAL A 114 -17.37 10.58 3.31
C VAL A 114 -16.11 9.74 3.29
N ARG A 115 -16.17 8.54 2.68
CA ARG A 115 -15.05 7.59 2.73
C ARG A 115 -14.46 7.35 1.35
N VAL A 116 -13.13 7.48 1.29
CA VAL A 116 -12.30 7.11 0.15
C VAL A 116 -11.57 5.82 0.50
N THR A 117 -11.73 4.77 -0.31
CA THR A 117 -10.92 3.56 -0.21
C THR A 117 -9.89 3.58 -1.33
N TRP A 118 -8.59 3.61 -0.96
CA TRP A 118 -7.51 3.75 -1.93
C TRP A 118 -6.67 2.48 -1.96
N LEU A 119 -6.80 1.69 -3.02
CA LEU A 119 -6.01 0.49 -3.27
C LEU A 119 -4.84 0.82 -4.19
N GLY A 120 -3.63 0.36 -3.84
CA GLY A 120 -2.47 0.60 -4.69
C GLY A 120 -1.20 -0.12 -4.27
N ASP A 121 -0.09 0.30 -4.85
CA ASP A 121 1.22 -0.33 -4.68
C ASP A 121 2.13 0.39 -3.65
N SER A 122 3.47 0.38 -3.85
CA SER A 122 4.44 1.07 -2.98
C SER A 122 4.24 2.59 -2.91
N HIS A 123 3.75 3.23 -3.98
CA HIS A 123 3.47 4.67 -3.97
C HIS A 123 2.34 5.01 -2.99
N THR A 124 1.37 4.09 -2.85
CA THR A 124 0.28 4.17 -1.86
C THR A 124 0.78 3.75 -0.48
N ALA A 125 1.55 2.66 -0.38
CA ALA A 125 2.02 2.10 0.89
C ALA A 125 2.97 3.03 1.67
N ALA A 126 3.69 3.90 0.97
CA ALA A 126 4.49 4.95 1.59
C ALA A 126 3.63 5.98 2.37
N ASP A 127 2.33 6.08 2.06
CA ASP A 127 1.34 7.01 2.62
C ASP A 127 1.79 8.49 2.60
N PHE A 128 2.70 8.91 1.71
CA PHE A 128 3.01 10.33 1.51
C PHE A 128 2.04 10.98 0.52
N TRP A 129 1.70 10.27 -0.56
CA TRP A 129 0.74 10.71 -1.57
C TRP A 129 -0.67 10.77 -0.97
N THR A 130 -1.14 9.67 -0.38
CA THR A 130 -2.45 9.61 0.29
C THR A 130 -2.55 10.54 1.49
N ASP A 131 -1.45 10.88 2.18
CA ASP A 131 -1.45 11.92 3.21
C ASP A 131 -1.60 13.33 2.63
N ALA A 132 -0.89 13.66 1.55
CA ALA A 132 -1.09 14.93 0.85
C ALA A 132 -2.55 15.09 0.34
N VAL A 133 -3.16 14.01 -0.15
CA VAL A 133 -4.60 13.98 -0.50
C VAL A 133 -5.48 14.14 0.75
N ARG A 134 -5.24 13.36 1.81
CA ARG A 134 -5.99 13.42 3.08
C ARG A 134 -5.96 14.83 3.68
N GLN A 135 -4.81 15.50 3.67
CA GLN A 135 -4.65 16.88 4.10
C GLN A 135 -5.42 17.86 3.21
N ARG A 136 -5.41 17.68 1.87
CA ARG A 136 -6.14 18.55 0.95
C ARG A 136 -7.66 18.40 1.10
N LEU A 137 -8.17 17.17 1.20
CA LEU A 137 -9.58 16.89 1.48
C LEU A 137 -10.00 17.46 2.86
N GLY A 138 -9.15 17.32 3.88
CA GLY A 138 -9.35 17.85 5.23
C GLY A 138 -9.33 19.39 5.34
N ARG A 139 -8.92 20.12 4.28
CA ARG A 139 -9.07 21.59 4.17
C ARG A 139 -10.43 22.00 3.61
N VAL A 140 -11.17 21.08 2.99
CA VAL A 140 -12.47 21.33 2.34
C VAL A 140 -13.63 20.82 3.19
N ALA A 141 -13.45 19.72 3.92
CA ALA A 141 -14.43 19.17 4.85
C ALA A 141 -13.76 18.70 6.15
N PRO A 142 -14.49 18.61 7.28
CA PRO A 142 -13.93 18.15 8.55
C PRO A 142 -13.22 16.81 8.44
N ALA A 143 -12.04 16.66 9.05
CA ALA A 143 -11.30 15.40 9.05
C ALA A 143 -12.05 14.35 9.88
N GLY A 144 -12.36 13.21 9.25
CA GLY A 144 -13.10 12.09 9.86
C GLY A 144 -12.21 11.06 10.57
N GLY A 145 -10.90 11.27 10.60
CA GLY A 145 -9.94 10.38 11.25
C GLY A 145 -8.98 9.65 10.30
N PRO A 146 -8.06 8.84 10.86
CA PRO A 146 -7.08 8.06 10.12
C PRO A 146 -7.67 7.10 9.08
N GLY A 147 -8.83 6.50 9.36
CA GLY A 147 -9.40 5.43 8.53
C GLY A 147 -8.80 4.05 8.87
N PHE A 148 -8.63 3.21 7.85
CA PHE A 148 -8.03 1.88 7.95
C PHE A 148 -6.55 1.95 8.34
N VAL A 149 -6.15 1.09 9.28
CA VAL A 149 -4.78 0.97 9.78
C VAL A 149 -4.40 -0.51 9.82
N TYR A 150 -3.29 -0.88 9.20
CA TYR A 150 -2.74 -2.24 9.31
C TYR A 150 -2.32 -2.55 10.76
N LEU A 151 -2.52 -3.81 11.16
CA LEU A 151 -2.16 -4.32 12.49
C LEU A 151 -1.04 -5.34 12.34
N GLY A 152 0.03 -5.25 13.11
CA GLY A 152 1.05 -6.31 13.21
C GLY A 152 1.83 -6.56 11.91
N LEU A 153 1.95 -5.53 11.07
CA LEU A 153 2.71 -5.55 9.82
C LEU A 153 3.90 -4.59 9.96
N GLU A 154 5.09 -5.05 9.60
CA GLU A 154 6.31 -4.24 9.58
C GLU A 154 7.15 -4.58 8.34
N PRO A 155 7.77 -3.59 7.65
CA PRO A 155 7.63 -2.15 7.86
C PRO A 155 6.24 -1.64 7.46
N TYR A 156 5.72 -0.67 8.21
CA TYR A 156 4.45 0.00 7.90
C TYR A 156 4.50 1.47 8.31
N ARG A 157 3.96 2.35 7.46
CA ARG A 157 3.77 3.77 7.77
C ARG A 157 2.30 4.14 7.58
N HIS A 158 1.76 4.83 8.59
CA HIS A 158 0.55 5.64 8.44
C HIS A 158 0.86 7.04 8.95
N SER A 159 0.39 8.09 8.28
CA SER A 159 0.55 9.50 8.69
C SER A 159 -0.34 9.86 9.89
N GLY A 160 -1.57 9.34 9.91
CA GLY A 160 -2.56 9.65 10.94
C GLY A 160 -2.33 9.00 12.32
N VAL A 161 -1.52 7.95 12.40
CA VAL A 161 -1.38 7.05 13.57
C VAL A 161 0.07 6.59 13.70
N SER A 162 0.61 6.52 14.92
CA SER A 162 1.80 5.72 15.23
C SER A 162 1.40 4.28 15.48
N VAL A 163 2.12 3.34 14.89
CA VAL A 163 1.95 1.89 15.10
C VAL A 163 3.23 1.39 15.73
N ASP A 164 3.17 1.01 17.01
CA ASP A 164 4.32 0.47 17.72
C ASP A 164 4.07 -1.02 17.99
N LEU A 165 5.03 -1.87 17.65
CA LEU A 165 4.99 -3.32 17.87
C LEU A 165 6.07 -3.70 18.90
N ASP A 166 5.69 -4.52 19.89
CA ASP A 166 6.64 -5.26 20.72
C ASP A 166 6.49 -6.76 20.42
N GLY A 167 7.56 -7.54 20.62
CA GLY A 167 7.60 -9.00 20.42
C GLY A 167 7.37 -9.44 18.98
N ASP A 168 7.27 -10.75 18.77
CA ASP A 168 7.15 -11.30 17.42
C ASP A 168 5.73 -11.16 16.86
N TRP A 169 5.63 -10.78 15.59
CA TRP A 169 4.40 -10.80 14.80
C TRP A 169 4.59 -11.65 13.55
N GLN A 170 3.51 -12.30 13.10
CA GLN A 170 3.52 -13.12 11.88
C GLN A 170 2.39 -12.70 10.95
N HIS A 171 2.69 -12.51 9.66
CA HIS A 171 1.71 -12.18 8.62
C HIS A 171 1.62 -13.24 7.53
N LEU A 172 0.47 -13.28 6.86
CA LEU A 172 0.25 -13.97 5.59
C LEU A 172 -0.41 -13.01 4.60
N PRO A 173 -0.06 -13.09 3.30
CA PRO A 173 0.99 -13.94 2.72
C PRO A 173 2.40 -13.41 3.06
N HIS A 174 3.41 -14.29 3.07
CA HIS A 174 4.80 -13.89 3.41
C HIS A 174 5.31 -12.76 2.52
N ALA A 175 4.97 -12.79 1.23
CA ALA A 175 5.06 -11.66 0.30
C ALA A 175 3.66 -11.09 0.04
N PRO A 176 3.25 -9.99 0.72
CA PRO A 176 1.94 -9.34 0.56
C PRO A 176 1.52 -9.03 -0.88
N SER A 177 2.49 -8.76 -1.77
CA SER A 177 2.26 -8.42 -3.18
C SER A 177 1.96 -9.61 -4.10
N THR A 178 1.98 -10.86 -3.59
CA THR A 178 1.73 -12.06 -4.39
C THR A 178 0.40 -12.00 -5.17
N SER A 179 0.45 -12.35 -6.45
CA SER A 179 -0.74 -12.53 -7.29
C SER A 179 -1.25 -13.98 -7.30
N SER A 180 -0.71 -14.83 -6.41
CA SER A 180 -1.11 -16.24 -6.24
C SER A 180 -1.85 -16.44 -4.91
N LYS A 181 -2.97 -17.17 -4.95
CA LYS A 181 -3.75 -17.49 -3.76
C LYS A 181 -2.87 -18.20 -2.72
N THR A 182 -2.85 -17.67 -1.50
CA THR A 182 -2.07 -18.20 -0.37
C THR A 182 -2.99 -18.65 0.75
N ALA A 183 -2.80 -19.88 1.24
CA ALA A 183 -3.71 -20.53 2.20
C ALA A 183 -5.18 -20.50 1.72
N ASP A 184 -6.11 -20.13 2.61
CA ASP A 184 -7.53 -19.92 2.28
C ASP A 184 -7.79 -18.66 1.43
N GLY A 185 -6.81 -17.76 1.31
CA GLY A 185 -6.90 -16.45 0.64
C GLY A 185 -7.61 -15.36 1.45
N VAL A 186 -8.08 -15.66 2.66
CA VAL A 186 -8.85 -14.71 3.47
C VAL A 186 -7.91 -13.66 4.05
N PHE A 187 -7.98 -12.46 3.48
CA PHE A 187 -7.15 -11.30 3.82
C PHE A 187 -7.95 -9.98 3.91
N GLY A 188 -9.27 -10.01 3.68
CA GLY A 188 -10.11 -8.81 3.73
C GLY A 188 -9.75 -7.78 2.64
N ILE A 189 -9.88 -6.49 2.98
CA ILE A 189 -9.52 -5.38 2.08
C ILE A 189 -8.02 -5.02 2.13
N GLY A 190 -7.31 -5.42 3.18
CA GLY A 190 -5.91 -5.05 3.37
C GLY A 190 -4.90 -5.94 2.63
N GLY A 191 -5.30 -7.12 2.16
CA GLY A 191 -4.41 -8.06 1.48
C GLY A 191 -3.38 -8.77 2.37
N VAL A 192 -3.39 -8.52 3.68
CA VAL A 192 -2.67 -9.31 4.68
C VAL A 192 -3.59 -9.68 5.83
N ARG A 193 -3.25 -10.77 6.53
CA ARG A 193 -3.69 -11.00 7.90
C ARG A 193 -2.51 -11.24 8.80
N THR A 194 -2.60 -10.83 10.05
CA THR A 194 -1.48 -10.90 11.01
C THR A 194 -1.89 -11.62 12.30
N SER A 195 -0.93 -12.06 13.09
CA SER A 195 -1.17 -12.72 14.37
C SER A 195 0.03 -12.49 15.30
N PHE A 196 -0.22 -12.59 16.61
CA PHE A 196 0.88 -12.67 17.58
C PHE A 196 1.77 -13.89 17.27
N GLY A 197 3.07 -13.66 17.15
CA GLY A 197 4.11 -14.68 17.03
C GLY A 197 4.60 -15.18 18.39
N SER A 198 4.67 -14.28 19.38
CA SER A 198 5.10 -14.58 20.75
C SER A 198 4.03 -14.23 21.81
N GLY A 199 4.26 -14.67 23.06
CA GLY A 199 3.33 -14.46 24.18
C GLY A 199 3.43 -13.10 24.86
N ASP A 200 4.55 -12.41 24.66
CA ASP A 200 4.86 -11.03 25.07
C ASP A 200 4.55 -9.99 23.97
N ALA A 201 4.20 -10.45 22.76
CA ALA A 201 3.87 -9.59 21.63
C ALA A 201 2.80 -8.56 21.99
N LYS A 202 2.92 -7.34 21.47
CA LYS A 202 2.00 -6.24 21.76
C LYS A 202 1.94 -5.29 20.59
N LEU A 203 0.82 -4.62 20.44
CA LEU A 203 0.64 -3.55 19.45
C LEU A 203 -0.02 -2.35 20.11
N ARG A 204 0.46 -1.16 19.78
CA ARG A 204 -0.15 0.14 20.14
C ARG A 204 -0.49 0.92 18.87
N LEU A 205 -1.71 1.47 18.81
CA LEU A 205 -2.09 2.49 17.85
C LEU A 205 -2.32 3.80 18.60
N THR A 206 -1.49 4.80 18.35
CA THR A 206 -1.61 6.12 18.98
C THR A 206 -1.94 7.16 17.89
N PRO A 207 -3.11 7.82 17.94
CA PRO A 207 -3.45 8.88 16.98
C PRO A 207 -2.42 10.02 17.05
N ARG A 208 -1.96 10.51 15.89
CA ARG A 208 -1.11 11.70 15.87
C ARG A 208 -1.93 12.97 16.13
N ALA A 209 -1.27 14.00 16.65
CA ALA A 209 -1.93 15.26 16.98
C ALA A 209 -2.71 15.83 15.77
N ARG A 210 -3.91 16.35 16.03
CA ARG A 210 -4.82 16.98 15.03
C ARG A 210 -5.40 16.03 13.96
N THR A 211 -5.25 14.70 14.09
CA THR A 211 -5.87 13.74 13.14
C THR A 211 -7.29 13.32 13.54
N LEU A 212 -7.62 13.47 14.82
CA LEU A 212 -8.94 13.28 15.42
C LEU A 212 -9.22 14.41 16.42
N LEU A 213 -10.50 14.70 16.66
CA LEU A 213 -10.98 15.64 17.67
C LEU A 213 -12.18 15.04 18.42
N GLY A 214 -12.38 15.44 19.67
CA GLY A 214 -13.51 14.97 20.49
C GLY A 214 -13.41 13.49 20.85
N SER A 215 -14.35 12.67 20.38
CA SER A 215 -14.41 11.23 20.61
C SER A 215 -14.20 10.43 19.31
N ALA A 216 -13.69 9.21 19.46
CA ALA A 216 -13.34 8.33 18.35
C ALA A 216 -13.91 6.92 18.53
N ARG A 217 -14.22 6.31 17.38
CA ARG A 217 -14.74 4.96 17.20
C ARG A 217 -13.64 4.08 16.61
N TRP A 218 -13.33 3.01 17.32
CA TRP A 218 -12.26 2.08 17.01
C TRP A 218 -12.85 0.71 16.67
N THR A 219 -12.70 0.25 15.43
CA THR A 219 -13.14 -1.08 15.01
C THR A 219 -11.93 -1.97 14.75
N VAL A 220 -11.80 -3.09 15.46
CA VAL A 220 -10.77 -4.11 15.20
C VAL A 220 -11.41 -5.29 14.50
N TYR A 221 -10.90 -5.67 13.33
CA TYR A 221 -11.34 -6.84 12.56
C TYR A 221 -10.44 -8.04 12.86
N TYR A 222 -11.04 -9.17 13.23
CA TYR A 222 -10.30 -10.36 13.64
C TYR A 222 -11.05 -11.66 13.28
N ARG A 223 -10.33 -12.77 13.15
CA ARG A 223 -10.86 -14.12 13.06
C ARG A 223 -10.23 -14.96 14.17
N MET A 224 -11.07 -15.73 14.85
CA MET A 224 -10.64 -16.69 15.87
C MET A 224 -10.72 -18.10 15.28
N PRO A 225 -9.66 -18.92 15.28
CA PRO A 225 -9.72 -20.28 14.78
C PRO A 225 -10.66 -21.19 15.60
N ASP A 226 -10.74 -20.98 16.92
CA ASP A 226 -11.63 -21.73 17.82
C ASP A 226 -12.29 -20.82 18.89
N ALA A 227 -13.24 -21.39 19.64
CA ALA A 227 -13.96 -20.67 20.70
C ALA A 227 -13.14 -20.40 21.98
N ARG A 228 -11.94 -21.01 22.11
CA ARG A 228 -11.03 -20.81 23.26
C ARG A 228 -10.08 -19.64 23.01
N THR A 229 -9.82 -19.34 21.74
CA THR A 229 -8.97 -18.26 21.26
C THR A 229 -9.53 -16.90 21.69
N ARG A 230 -8.66 -16.06 22.24
CA ARG A 230 -8.99 -14.76 22.80
C ARG A 230 -7.78 -13.84 22.81
N PHE A 231 -8.02 -12.54 22.70
CA PHE A 231 -7.01 -11.50 22.95
C PHE A 231 -7.58 -10.44 23.91
N ARG A 232 -6.70 -9.59 24.43
CA ARG A 232 -7.08 -8.42 25.22
C ARG A 232 -6.93 -7.18 24.35
N VAL A 233 -7.95 -6.32 24.35
CA VAL A 233 -7.90 -4.98 23.78
C VAL A 233 -8.02 -3.97 24.91
N LYS A 234 -7.23 -2.90 24.83
CA LYS A 234 -7.34 -1.73 25.71
C LYS A 234 -7.58 -0.48 24.85
N LEU A 235 -8.35 0.47 25.34
CA LEU A 235 -8.52 1.79 24.74
C LEU A 235 -8.55 2.82 25.87
N GLY A 236 -7.48 3.60 26.00
CA GLY A 236 -7.20 4.33 27.24
C GLY A 236 -7.21 3.36 28.43
N ASP A 237 -7.89 3.74 29.52
CA ASP A 237 -8.03 2.90 30.72
C ASP A 237 -8.97 1.70 30.55
N LYS A 238 -9.81 1.69 29.50
CA LYS A 238 -10.82 0.64 29.29
C LYS A 238 -10.17 -0.63 28.79
N THR A 239 -10.29 -1.73 29.54
CA THR A 239 -9.75 -3.05 29.16
C THR A 239 -10.89 -4.05 28.87
N LYS A 240 -10.78 -4.82 27.78
CA LYS A 240 -11.75 -5.85 27.37
C LYS A 240 -11.04 -7.11 26.86
N THR A 241 -11.47 -8.28 27.32
CA THR A 241 -11.08 -9.56 26.70
C THR A 241 -12.06 -9.90 25.57
N VAL A 242 -11.55 -10.04 24.36
CA VAL A 242 -12.31 -10.38 23.16
C VAL A 242 -12.31 -11.90 22.97
N LYS A 243 -13.50 -12.49 22.86
CA LYS A 243 -13.73 -13.92 22.56
C LYS A 243 -14.54 -14.02 21.27
N SER A 244 -14.44 -15.14 20.57
CA SER A 244 -15.24 -15.40 19.38
C SER A 244 -16.73 -15.59 19.71
N LYS A 245 -17.62 -15.07 18.86
CA LYS A 245 -19.01 -15.53 18.77
C LYS A 245 -19.23 -16.47 17.58
N ARG A 246 -18.34 -16.43 16.58
CA ARG A 246 -18.44 -17.22 15.33
C ARG A 246 -17.03 -17.67 14.88
N PRO A 247 -16.46 -18.73 15.48
CA PRO A 247 -15.12 -19.20 15.10
C PRO A 247 -15.02 -19.51 13.60
N GLY A 248 -13.85 -19.25 13.01
CA GLY A 248 -13.63 -19.42 11.57
C GLY A 248 -14.34 -18.40 10.66
N ARG A 249 -14.86 -17.29 11.21
CA ARG A 249 -15.36 -16.13 10.44
C ARG A 249 -14.67 -14.85 10.90
N ILE A 250 -14.59 -13.86 10.01
CA ILE A 250 -14.18 -12.51 10.42
C ILE A 250 -15.30 -11.91 11.28
N GLU A 251 -14.93 -11.50 12.48
CA GLU A 251 -15.73 -10.76 13.42
C GLU A 251 -15.11 -9.36 13.62
N ARG A 252 -15.84 -8.47 14.30
CA ARG A 252 -15.32 -7.17 14.70
C ARG A 252 -15.73 -6.79 16.11
N THR A 253 -14.87 -6.04 16.79
CA THR A 253 -15.24 -5.33 18.03
C THR A 253 -15.16 -3.83 17.78
N LEU A 254 -16.23 -3.12 18.12
CA LEU A 254 -16.25 -1.67 18.24
C LEU A 254 -15.86 -1.28 19.69
N LEU A 255 -15.09 -0.22 19.82
CA LEU A 255 -14.79 0.48 21.06
C LEU A 255 -14.95 1.99 20.84
N GLU A 256 -15.29 2.71 21.91
CA GLU A 256 -15.49 4.17 21.88
C GLU A 256 -14.70 4.81 23.02
N GLY A 257 -13.99 5.89 22.69
CA GLY A 257 -13.04 6.56 23.58
C GLY A 257 -12.78 8.00 23.16
N ALA A 258 -11.83 8.65 23.82
CA ALA A 258 -11.36 9.97 23.41
C ALA A 258 -10.57 9.87 22.09
N ALA A 259 -10.53 10.97 21.33
CA ALA A 259 -9.71 11.11 20.13
C ALA A 259 -8.20 10.92 20.38
N SER A 260 -7.75 11.07 21.63
CA SER A 260 -6.38 10.88 22.08
C SER A 260 -6.07 9.49 22.63
N ASP A 261 -7.05 8.59 22.76
CA ASP A 261 -6.83 7.28 23.39
C ASP A 261 -5.95 6.40 22.51
N THR A 262 -4.94 5.76 23.12
CA THR A 262 -4.17 4.69 22.48
C THR A 262 -4.94 3.38 22.53
N LEU A 263 -5.14 2.74 21.37
CA LEU A 263 -5.60 1.35 21.31
C LEU A 263 -4.41 0.42 21.54
N THR A 264 -4.54 -0.58 22.42
CA THR A 264 -3.52 -1.62 22.64
C THR A 264 -4.10 -3.00 22.40
N LEU A 265 -3.38 -3.87 21.67
CA LEU A 265 -3.68 -5.31 21.53
C LEU A 265 -2.62 -6.15 22.25
N GLU A 266 -3.07 -7.12 23.04
CA GLU A 266 -2.22 -8.05 23.82
C GLU A 266 -2.74 -9.49 23.70
N PRO A 267 -1.86 -10.52 23.69
CA PRO A 267 -2.21 -11.93 23.72
C PRO A 267 -3.14 -12.32 24.88
N GLY A 268 -3.91 -13.38 24.66
CA GLY A 268 -4.80 -13.97 25.66
C GLY A 268 -4.70 -15.49 25.72
N ALA A 269 -5.15 -16.18 24.67
CA ALA A 269 -4.87 -17.59 24.41
C ALA A 269 -5.20 -17.93 22.95
N GLY A 270 -4.59 -19.01 22.45
CA GLY A 270 -4.65 -19.35 21.02
C GLY A 270 -3.99 -18.27 20.16
N ARG A 271 -4.23 -18.32 18.86
CA ARG A 271 -3.66 -17.36 17.89
C ARG A 271 -4.81 -16.69 17.11
N PRO A 272 -5.25 -15.48 17.52
CA PRO A 272 -6.16 -14.69 16.71
C PRO A 272 -5.47 -14.23 15.42
N GLU A 273 -6.24 -14.11 14.35
CA GLU A 273 -5.82 -13.50 13.10
C GLU A 273 -6.47 -12.11 12.99
N PHE A 274 -5.72 -11.07 12.65
CA PHE A 274 -6.17 -9.68 12.54
C PHE A 274 -6.18 -9.22 11.08
N PHE A 275 -7.15 -8.39 10.72
CA PHE A 275 -7.40 -7.91 9.35
C PHE A 275 -7.35 -6.38 9.25
N GLY A 276 -6.60 -5.74 10.16
CA GLY A 276 -6.57 -4.30 10.33
C GLY A 276 -7.56 -3.76 11.37
N ALA A 277 -7.39 -2.48 11.68
CA ALA A 277 -8.32 -1.68 12.46
C ALA A 277 -8.85 -0.51 11.62
N VAL A 278 -9.95 0.09 12.04
CA VAL A 278 -10.46 1.37 11.52
C VAL A 278 -10.57 2.34 12.68
N VAL A 279 -10.06 3.55 12.48
CA VAL A 279 -10.07 4.66 13.43
C VAL A 279 -10.79 5.85 12.80
N GLU A 280 -12.00 6.12 13.25
CA GLU A 280 -12.84 7.23 12.77
C GLU A 280 -13.28 8.12 13.94
N GLY A 281 -13.54 9.40 13.67
CA GLY A 281 -14.27 10.26 14.61
C GLY A 281 -15.69 9.74 14.87
N SER A 282 -16.27 10.16 15.99
CA SER A 282 -17.70 9.97 16.24
C SER A 282 -18.55 10.86 15.31
N GLU A 283 -18.08 12.09 15.06
CA GLU A 283 -18.71 13.02 14.13
C GLU A 283 -18.38 12.70 12.65
N PRO A 284 -19.29 13.02 11.71
CA PRO A 284 -19.03 12.88 10.28
C PRO A 284 -17.84 13.72 9.81
N GLY A 285 -16.94 13.09 9.05
CA GLY A 285 -15.83 13.76 8.39
C GLY A 285 -15.35 12.99 7.17
N VAL A 286 -14.30 13.49 6.50
CA VAL A 286 -13.67 12.82 5.36
C VAL A 286 -12.60 11.85 5.86
N VAL A 287 -12.63 10.62 5.34
CA VAL A 287 -11.75 9.51 5.74
C VAL A 287 -11.13 8.91 4.49
N LEU A 288 -9.81 8.64 4.53
CA LEU A 288 -9.07 7.99 3.45
C LEU A 288 -8.38 6.75 4.00
N ASP A 289 -8.90 5.58 3.64
CA ASP A 289 -8.33 4.26 3.95
C ASP A 289 -7.17 3.97 2.97
N THR A 290 -5.92 4.02 3.47
CA THR A 290 -4.72 3.72 2.65
C THR A 290 -4.46 2.21 2.61
N LEU A 291 -4.79 1.55 1.49
CA LEU A 291 -4.62 0.11 1.26
C LEU A 291 -3.50 -0.14 0.22
N GLY A 292 -2.31 0.35 0.55
CA GLY A 292 -1.12 0.20 -0.29
C GLY A 292 -0.29 -1.02 0.10
N ILE A 293 0.22 -1.76 -0.89
CA ILE A 293 1.13 -2.89 -0.69
C ILE A 293 2.38 -2.74 -1.58
N ASN A 294 3.57 -2.75 -0.98
CA ASN A 294 4.83 -2.66 -1.73
C ASN A 294 4.95 -3.75 -2.80
N GLY A 295 5.14 -3.34 -4.05
CA GLY A 295 5.29 -4.25 -5.20
C GLY A 295 3.99 -4.88 -5.71
N ALA A 296 2.82 -4.47 -5.19
CA ALA A 296 1.54 -5.02 -5.61
C ALA A 296 1.15 -4.60 -7.03
N ARG A 297 0.30 -5.44 -7.61
CA ARG A 297 -0.32 -5.29 -8.92
C ARG A 297 -1.83 -5.37 -8.75
N VAL A 298 -2.62 -5.00 -9.76
CA VAL A 298 -4.08 -5.21 -9.76
C VAL A 298 -4.42 -6.70 -9.49
N ALA A 299 -3.61 -7.61 -10.03
CA ALA A 299 -3.74 -9.05 -9.82
C ALA A 299 -3.48 -9.52 -8.36
N THR A 300 -2.79 -8.72 -7.53
CA THR A 300 -2.61 -9.01 -6.10
C THR A 300 -3.97 -9.02 -5.40
N ALA A 301 -4.83 -8.01 -5.63
CA ALA A 301 -6.17 -7.96 -5.06
C ALA A 301 -7.10 -9.07 -5.59
N LEU A 302 -6.83 -9.60 -6.78
CA LEU A 302 -7.56 -10.73 -7.36
C LEU A 302 -7.21 -12.08 -6.71
N ALA A 303 -6.01 -12.22 -6.13
CA ALA A 303 -5.56 -13.41 -5.42
C ALA A 303 -6.22 -13.61 -4.05
N TRP A 304 -6.82 -12.56 -3.49
CA TRP A 304 -7.55 -12.60 -2.23
C TRP A 304 -8.92 -13.28 -2.40
N GLU A 305 -9.40 -13.89 -1.31
CA GLU A 305 -10.72 -14.51 -1.23
C GLU A 305 -11.80 -13.42 -1.33
N GLU A 306 -12.65 -13.56 -2.36
CA GLU A 306 -13.50 -12.49 -2.88
C GLU A 306 -14.61 -12.08 -1.91
N ASP A 307 -15.24 -13.04 -1.22
CA ASP A 307 -16.34 -12.71 -0.32
C ASP A 307 -15.82 -12.01 0.93
N SER A 308 -14.64 -12.36 1.44
CA SER A 308 -13.98 -11.61 2.53
C SER A 308 -13.60 -10.17 2.14
N PHE A 309 -13.18 -9.95 0.89
CA PHE A 309 -12.93 -8.61 0.35
C PHE A 309 -14.24 -7.81 0.24
N VAL A 310 -15.28 -8.40 -0.36
CA VAL A 310 -16.59 -7.77 -0.56
C VAL A 310 -17.26 -7.44 0.76
N ASP A 311 -17.27 -8.36 1.74
CA ASP A 311 -17.89 -8.15 3.05
C ASP A 311 -17.23 -7.05 3.88
N LEU A 312 -15.90 -6.92 3.81
CA LEU A 312 -15.18 -5.86 4.53
C LEU A 312 -15.28 -4.52 3.80
N LEU A 313 -15.19 -4.49 2.46
CA LEU A 313 -15.39 -3.27 1.68
C LEU A 313 -16.82 -2.72 1.83
N LYS A 314 -17.83 -3.61 1.87
CA LYS A 314 -19.22 -3.24 2.14
C LYS A 314 -19.40 -2.65 3.54
N GLN A 315 -18.66 -3.12 4.54
CA GLN A 315 -18.62 -2.51 5.89
C GLN A 315 -17.86 -1.18 5.95
N ARG A 316 -17.06 -0.84 4.93
CA ARG A 316 -16.50 0.51 4.80
C ARG A 316 -17.51 1.49 4.21
N GLU A 317 -18.40 1.06 3.33
CA GLU A 317 -19.38 1.95 2.66
C GLU A 317 -18.68 3.15 1.95
N PRO A 318 -17.73 2.92 1.03
CA PRO A 318 -17.00 4.00 0.36
C PRO A 318 -17.91 4.84 -0.55
N ASP A 319 -17.69 6.16 -0.55
CA ASP A 319 -18.26 7.08 -1.53
C ASP A 319 -17.37 7.18 -2.79
N LEU A 320 -16.09 6.82 -2.67
CA LEU A 320 -15.09 6.77 -3.73
C LEU A 320 -14.15 5.58 -3.53
N VAL A 321 -13.86 4.85 -4.62
CA VAL A 321 -12.76 3.88 -4.68
C VAL A 321 -11.70 4.34 -5.69
N VAL A 322 -10.45 4.42 -5.23
CA VAL A 322 -9.29 4.75 -6.06
C VAL A 322 -8.46 3.48 -6.29
N LEU A 323 -8.07 3.24 -7.53
CA LEU A 323 -7.10 2.22 -7.92
C LEU A 323 -5.84 2.91 -8.44
N ALA A 324 -4.71 2.75 -7.75
CA ALA A 324 -3.42 3.36 -8.10
C ALA A 324 -2.34 2.28 -8.27
N TYR A 325 -2.20 1.79 -9.49
CA TYR A 325 -1.31 0.68 -9.87
C TYR A 325 -0.51 1.05 -11.15
N GLY A 326 0.07 0.08 -11.85
CA GLY A 326 0.71 0.30 -13.14
C GLY A 326 2.24 0.25 -13.09
N THR A 327 2.87 0.76 -12.02
CA THR A 327 4.35 0.79 -11.92
C THR A 327 4.93 -0.63 -11.86
N ASN A 328 4.29 -1.52 -11.11
CA ASN A 328 4.73 -2.91 -10.96
C ASN A 328 4.31 -3.79 -12.16
N GLU A 329 3.23 -3.44 -12.85
CA GLU A 329 2.84 -3.95 -14.16
C GLU A 329 3.87 -3.60 -15.25
N ALA A 330 4.44 -2.38 -15.23
CA ALA A 330 5.50 -1.98 -16.15
C ALA A 330 6.76 -2.84 -15.97
N GLY A 331 7.12 -3.18 -14.72
CA GLY A 331 8.25 -4.07 -14.42
C GLY A 331 8.03 -5.57 -14.66
N ALA A 332 6.92 -5.99 -15.29
CA ALA A 332 6.58 -7.40 -15.49
C ALA A 332 6.54 -7.80 -16.98
N ASN A 333 6.90 -9.05 -17.29
CA ASN A 333 6.90 -9.59 -18.67
C ASN A 333 5.49 -9.94 -19.22
N THR A 334 4.42 -9.43 -18.63
CA THR A 334 3.03 -9.75 -19.06
C THR A 334 2.59 -8.77 -20.15
N ALA A 335 1.87 -9.25 -21.17
CA ALA A 335 1.28 -8.38 -22.19
C ALA A 335 0.34 -7.33 -21.55
N VAL A 336 0.46 -6.06 -21.94
CA VAL A 336 -0.22 -4.92 -21.29
C VAL A 336 -1.74 -5.06 -21.38
N GLU A 337 -2.22 -5.62 -22.49
CA GLU A 337 -3.63 -5.86 -22.79
C GLU A 337 -4.30 -6.78 -21.76
N LYS A 338 -3.53 -7.66 -21.09
CA LYS A 338 -4.06 -8.56 -20.04
C LYS A 338 -4.46 -7.79 -18.78
N TYR A 339 -3.89 -6.61 -18.54
CA TYR A 339 -4.20 -5.82 -17.34
C TYR A 339 -5.61 -5.22 -17.38
N ARG A 340 -6.18 -5.00 -18.59
CA ARG A 340 -7.60 -4.65 -18.76
C ARG A 340 -8.52 -5.62 -18.02
N ALA A 341 -8.34 -6.92 -18.25
CA ALA A 341 -9.14 -7.95 -17.61
C ALA A 341 -8.95 -7.98 -16.07
N HIS A 342 -7.78 -7.59 -15.56
CA HIS A 342 -7.56 -7.48 -14.12
C HIS A 342 -8.33 -6.30 -13.51
N PHE A 343 -8.28 -5.12 -14.14
CA PHE A 343 -9.04 -3.94 -13.70
C PHE A 343 -10.56 -4.17 -13.78
N GLU A 344 -11.04 -4.76 -14.88
CA GLU A 344 -12.45 -5.13 -15.04
C GLU A 344 -12.90 -6.13 -13.95
N ALA A 345 -12.09 -7.14 -13.65
CA ALA A 345 -12.37 -8.09 -12.56
C ALA A 345 -12.36 -7.42 -11.18
N LEU A 346 -11.38 -6.56 -10.89
CA LEU A 346 -11.29 -5.88 -9.59
C LEU A 346 -12.45 -4.89 -9.41
N MET A 347 -12.79 -4.10 -10.43
CA MET A 347 -13.94 -3.21 -10.37
C MET A 347 -15.27 -3.97 -10.29
N LYS A 348 -15.39 -5.16 -10.88
CA LYS A 348 -16.54 -6.04 -10.65
C LYS A 348 -16.65 -6.46 -9.17
N ARG A 349 -15.53 -6.79 -8.50
CA ARG A 349 -15.51 -7.06 -7.05
C ARG A 349 -15.91 -5.82 -6.23
N VAL A 350 -15.38 -4.66 -6.58
CA VAL A 350 -15.73 -3.38 -5.93
C VAL A 350 -17.23 -3.11 -6.06
N ARG A 351 -17.81 -3.25 -7.26
CA ARG A 351 -19.26 -3.01 -7.50
C ARG A 351 -20.17 -4.02 -6.78
N ARG A 352 -19.71 -5.24 -6.46
CA ARG A 352 -20.45 -6.17 -5.56
C ARG A 352 -20.60 -5.61 -4.14
N ALA A 353 -19.61 -4.85 -3.67
CA ALA A 353 -19.58 -4.30 -2.31
C ALA A 353 -20.18 -2.90 -2.20
N ALA A 354 -19.88 -2.04 -3.19
CA ALA A 354 -20.22 -0.63 -3.22
C ALA A 354 -20.67 -0.23 -4.65
N PRO A 355 -21.89 -0.60 -5.06
CA PRO A 355 -22.39 -0.34 -6.41
C PRO A 355 -22.47 1.16 -6.73
N ASP A 356 -22.80 2.00 -5.74
CA ASP A 356 -23.05 3.44 -5.90
C ASP A 356 -21.81 4.33 -5.67
N ALA A 357 -20.65 3.73 -5.37
CA ALA A 357 -19.41 4.49 -5.17
C ALA A 357 -18.95 5.17 -6.48
N SER A 358 -18.38 6.37 -6.37
CA SER A 358 -17.56 6.93 -7.45
C SER A 358 -16.30 6.08 -7.62
N CYS A 359 -15.64 6.12 -8.77
CA CYS A 359 -14.36 5.44 -8.95
C CYS A 359 -13.37 6.28 -9.76
N ALA A 360 -12.08 6.12 -9.45
CA ALA A 360 -10.97 6.73 -10.17
C ALA A 360 -9.82 5.73 -10.34
N LEU A 361 -9.18 5.74 -11.51
CA LEU A 361 -7.90 5.08 -11.76
C LEU A 361 -6.82 6.16 -11.85
N PHE A 362 -5.74 5.98 -11.10
CA PHE A 362 -4.56 6.85 -11.15
C PHE A 362 -3.39 6.05 -11.73
N GLY A 363 -2.94 6.50 -12.90
CA GLY A 363 -1.89 5.81 -13.65
C GLY A 363 -0.53 5.81 -12.95
N PRO A 364 0.44 5.06 -13.50
CA PRO A 364 1.78 4.97 -12.95
C PRO A 364 2.55 6.29 -12.99
N THR A 365 3.57 6.41 -12.13
CA THR A 365 4.63 7.42 -12.27
C THR A 365 5.52 7.09 -13.48
N ASP A 366 6.28 8.07 -13.96
CA ASP A 366 7.34 7.78 -14.93
C ASP A 366 8.42 6.84 -14.35
N TRP A 367 9.01 6.01 -15.22
CA TRP A 367 10.11 5.11 -14.91
C TRP A 367 11.02 4.93 -16.14
N VAL A 368 12.16 5.62 -16.12
CA VAL A 368 13.17 5.70 -17.20
C VAL A 368 13.62 4.36 -17.81
N ARG A 369 13.51 3.23 -17.09
CA ARG A 369 13.90 1.90 -17.63
C ARG A 369 12.77 1.13 -18.32
N ASN A 370 11.51 1.54 -18.16
CA ASN A 370 10.33 0.87 -18.71
C ASN A 370 9.36 1.87 -19.38
N GLU A 371 9.86 3.01 -19.83
CA GLU A 371 9.09 4.18 -20.24
C GLU A 371 8.04 3.92 -21.34
N ASP A 372 8.40 3.28 -22.44
CA ASP A 372 7.43 2.94 -23.50
C ASP A 372 6.29 2.05 -22.99
N ARG A 373 6.58 1.25 -21.95
CA ARG A 373 5.64 0.35 -21.29
C ARG A 373 4.79 1.07 -20.24
N ILE A 374 5.33 2.10 -19.58
CA ILE A 374 4.57 3.06 -18.75
C ILE A 374 3.55 3.81 -19.63
N ILE A 375 3.97 4.33 -20.79
CA ILE A 375 3.10 5.00 -21.76
C ILE A 375 1.96 4.07 -22.24
N ALA A 376 2.29 2.82 -22.56
CA ALA A 376 1.29 1.82 -22.97
C ALA A 376 0.29 1.47 -21.84
N ILE A 377 0.76 1.41 -20.59
CA ILE A 377 -0.08 1.15 -19.42
C ILE A 377 -0.97 2.35 -19.10
N ASP A 378 -0.46 3.58 -19.13
CA ASP A 378 -1.27 4.79 -18.93
C ASP A 378 -2.41 4.89 -19.97
N ALA A 379 -2.09 4.68 -21.25
CA ALA A 379 -3.10 4.68 -22.32
C ALA A 379 -4.15 3.56 -22.14
N LEU A 380 -3.72 2.37 -21.67
CA LEU A 380 -4.62 1.27 -21.34
C LEU A 380 -5.53 1.65 -20.16
N GLU A 381 -4.99 2.14 -19.05
CA GLU A 381 -5.75 2.48 -17.85
C GLU A 381 -6.75 3.61 -18.11
N ARG A 382 -6.37 4.62 -18.92
CA ARG A 382 -7.25 5.68 -19.42
C ARG A 382 -8.45 5.10 -20.19
N SER A 383 -8.20 4.15 -21.10
CA SER A 383 -9.24 3.47 -21.87
C SER A 383 -10.13 2.57 -21.00
N VAL A 384 -9.55 1.90 -20.01
CA VAL A 384 -10.26 1.01 -19.07
C VAL A 384 -11.14 1.82 -18.10
N ALA A 385 -10.65 2.94 -17.59
CA ALA A 385 -11.40 3.85 -16.74
C ALA A 385 -12.68 4.33 -17.44
N GLY A 386 -12.56 4.82 -18.68
CA GLY A 386 -13.71 5.22 -19.50
C GLY A 386 -14.72 4.10 -19.73
N ALA A 387 -14.25 2.88 -20.02
CA ALA A 387 -15.12 1.71 -20.19
C ALA A 387 -15.83 1.26 -18.89
N LEU A 388 -15.23 1.52 -17.73
CA LEU A 388 -15.77 1.18 -16.40
C LEU A 388 -16.61 2.31 -15.76
N GLY A 389 -16.73 3.46 -16.44
CA GLY A 389 -17.39 4.65 -15.88
C GLY A 389 -16.63 5.25 -14.69
N CYS A 390 -15.30 5.14 -14.69
CA CYS A 390 -14.40 5.71 -13.69
C CYS A 390 -13.67 6.94 -14.25
N ALA A 391 -13.29 7.83 -13.35
CA ALA A 391 -12.38 8.93 -13.64
C ALA A 391 -10.96 8.40 -13.93
N TYR A 392 -10.17 9.17 -14.69
CA TYR A 392 -8.78 8.86 -14.92
C TYR A 392 -7.87 10.07 -14.67
N PHE A 393 -6.77 9.87 -13.96
CA PHE A 393 -5.70 10.85 -13.84
C PHE A 393 -4.37 10.20 -14.24
N SER A 394 -3.71 10.76 -15.25
CA SER A 394 -2.35 10.36 -15.63
C SER A 394 -1.34 11.01 -14.70
N VAL A 395 -0.72 10.22 -13.83
CA VAL A 395 0.40 10.70 -13.00
C VAL A 395 1.63 10.92 -13.87
N PHE A 396 1.85 10.07 -14.88
CA PHE A 396 2.87 10.23 -15.92
C PHE A 396 2.78 11.60 -16.62
N ASP A 397 1.64 11.95 -17.25
CA ASP A 397 1.48 13.24 -17.92
C ASP A 397 1.60 14.40 -16.93
N ALA A 398 1.03 14.27 -15.72
CA ALA A 398 1.15 15.29 -14.68
C ALA A 398 2.60 15.55 -14.28
N MET A 399 3.45 14.52 -14.17
CA MET A 399 4.87 14.69 -13.87
C MET A 399 5.65 15.46 -14.97
N GLY A 400 5.11 15.50 -16.19
CA GLY A 400 5.75 16.04 -17.39
C GLY A 400 5.95 15.00 -18.51
N GLY A 401 5.52 13.75 -18.29
CA GLY A 401 5.63 12.66 -19.26
C GLY A 401 7.03 12.04 -19.32
N ARG A 402 7.52 11.84 -20.54
CA ARG A 402 8.81 11.18 -20.86
C ARG A 402 9.99 11.84 -20.14
N ASP A 403 10.89 11.02 -19.60
CA ASP A 403 12.07 11.39 -18.78
C ASP A 403 11.78 12.21 -17.49
N SER A 404 10.53 12.47 -17.15
CA SER A 404 10.17 13.36 -16.04
C SER A 404 10.68 12.86 -14.68
N ILE A 405 10.76 11.55 -14.42
CA ILE A 405 11.32 11.02 -13.17
C ILE A 405 12.80 11.43 -13.00
N THR A 406 13.54 11.52 -14.10
CA THR A 406 14.95 11.91 -14.14
C THR A 406 15.12 13.41 -13.87
N ASP A 407 14.23 14.25 -14.40
CA ASP A 407 14.24 15.69 -14.12
C ASP A 407 13.71 16.03 -12.72
N TRP A 408 12.81 15.21 -12.18
CA TRP A 408 12.36 15.27 -10.79
C TRP A 408 13.47 14.87 -9.81
N ALA A 409 14.35 13.93 -10.17
CA ALA A 409 15.51 13.55 -9.37
C ALA A 409 16.57 14.66 -9.30
N LYS A 410 16.70 15.47 -10.37
CA LYS A 410 17.62 16.62 -10.45
C LYS A 410 17.13 17.89 -9.73
N GLN A 411 15.88 17.93 -9.27
CA GLN A 411 15.34 19.11 -8.57
C GLN A 411 16.10 19.41 -7.27
N SER A 412 16.07 20.68 -6.83
CA SER A 412 16.62 21.09 -5.54
C SER A 412 15.52 21.69 -4.65
N PRO A 413 15.11 21.02 -3.56
CA PRO A 413 15.39 19.62 -3.20
C PRO A 413 14.71 18.62 -4.16
N PRO A 414 15.24 17.38 -4.29
CA PRO A 414 14.72 16.37 -5.21
C PRO A 414 13.24 16.01 -4.99
N LEU A 415 12.53 15.76 -6.09
CA LEU A 415 11.15 15.28 -6.11
C LEU A 415 11.07 13.77 -6.38
N ALA A 416 12.05 13.18 -7.08
CA ALA A 416 12.20 11.73 -7.23
C ALA A 416 13.35 11.16 -6.39
N ALA A 417 13.27 9.88 -6.05
CA ALA A 417 14.32 9.14 -5.38
C ALA A 417 15.41 8.69 -6.39
N PRO A 418 16.64 8.37 -5.93
CA PRO A 418 17.74 7.97 -6.82
C PRO A 418 17.50 6.67 -7.60
N ASP A 419 16.50 5.88 -7.24
CA ASP A 419 16.12 4.65 -7.97
C ASP A 419 15.38 4.94 -9.28
N HIS A 420 14.95 6.18 -9.52
CA HIS A 420 14.16 6.60 -10.68
C HIS A 420 12.87 5.78 -10.85
N ILE A 421 12.26 5.41 -9.72
CA ILE A 421 10.95 4.76 -9.61
C ILE A 421 10.10 5.49 -8.57
N HIS A 422 10.60 5.64 -7.35
CA HIS A 422 9.82 6.21 -6.25
C HIS A 422 10.00 7.73 -6.15
N LEU A 423 9.02 8.41 -5.56
CA LEU A 423 9.10 9.85 -5.28
C LEU A 423 9.66 10.12 -3.88
N THR A 424 10.22 11.32 -3.68
CA THR A 424 10.51 11.81 -2.32
C THR A 424 9.19 12.22 -1.63
N PRO A 425 9.17 12.42 -0.30
CA PRO A 425 8.01 12.98 0.38
C PRO A 425 7.52 14.31 -0.21
N LYS A 426 8.44 15.12 -0.78
CA LYS A 426 8.08 16.36 -1.48
C LYS A 426 7.41 16.07 -2.83
N GLY A 427 7.95 15.15 -3.63
CA GLY A 427 7.35 14.76 -4.92
C GLY A 427 5.95 14.16 -4.76
N TYR A 428 5.78 13.23 -3.82
CA TYR A 428 4.46 12.71 -3.44
C TYR A 428 3.52 13.81 -2.95
N GLY A 429 4.05 14.84 -2.28
CA GLY A 429 3.29 16.03 -1.88
C GLY A 429 2.71 16.79 -3.08
N VAL A 430 3.47 16.95 -4.17
CA VAL A 430 3.00 17.65 -5.38
C VAL A 430 1.93 16.84 -6.12
N ILE A 431 2.18 15.56 -6.40
CA ILE A 431 1.19 14.67 -7.03
C ILE A 431 -0.07 14.55 -6.16
N GLY A 432 0.09 14.52 -4.83
CA GLY A 432 -1.04 14.47 -3.90
C GLY A 432 -1.89 15.73 -3.83
N GLN A 433 -1.36 16.92 -4.12
CA GLN A 433 -2.23 18.09 -4.34
C GLN A 433 -2.97 17.97 -5.68
N ALA A 434 -2.26 17.73 -6.78
CA ALA A 434 -2.86 17.67 -8.13
C ALA A 434 -3.98 16.62 -8.23
N THR A 435 -3.76 15.41 -7.68
CA THR A 435 -4.77 14.34 -7.66
C THR A 435 -5.94 14.66 -6.72
N ALA A 436 -5.73 15.37 -5.61
CA ALA A 436 -6.81 15.80 -4.74
C ALA A 436 -7.67 16.91 -5.35
N ASP A 437 -7.05 17.88 -6.04
CA ASP A 437 -7.77 18.93 -6.77
C ASP A 437 -8.60 18.34 -7.92
N PHE A 438 -8.05 17.38 -8.66
CA PHE A 438 -8.78 16.56 -9.64
C PHE A 438 -10.00 15.86 -9.02
N LEU A 439 -9.84 15.16 -7.90
CA LEU A 439 -10.96 14.49 -7.21
C LEU A 439 -12.05 15.48 -6.79
N LEU A 440 -11.66 16.63 -6.24
CA LEU A 440 -12.57 17.69 -5.81
C LEU A 440 -13.27 18.40 -6.99
N GLY A 441 -12.73 18.31 -8.20
CA GLY A 441 -13.18 19.12 -9.34
C GLY A 441 -12.81 20.59 -9.18
N ALA A 442 -11.74 20.87 -8.42
CA ALA A 442 -11.21 22.20 -8.26
C ALA A 442 -10.46 22.61 -9.54
N SER A 443 -11.15 23.31 -10.44
CA SER A 443 -10.46 24.30 -11.26
C SER A 443 -9.75 25.28 -10.31
N LYS A 444 -8.52 25.65 -10.65
CA LYS A 444 -7.72 26.57 -9.85
C LYS A 444 -8.30 27.98 -9.80
#